data_AF-A0A077DAQ0-F1
#
_entry.id   AF-A0A077DAQ0-F1
#
_cell.length_a   1.000
_cell.length_b   1.000
_cell.length_c   1.000
_cell.angle_alpha   90.00
_cell.angle_beta   90.00
_cell.angle_gamma   90.00
#
_symmetry.space_group_name_H-M   'P 1'
#
loop_
_entity.id
_entity.type
_entity.pdbx_description
1 polymer ?
#
loop_
_entity_poly.entity_id
_entity_poly.type
_entity_poly.pdbx_seq_one_letter_code
_entity_poly.pdbx_strand_id
1 'polypeptide(L)'
;MKYEKPKSKLERVLYAIAFEFFGIVISAPLMSWLFNHSVFSMGSVAIVIAMIALLWNVVYNWIYDRLRWHFGWEKTPVTRIYHAVAFELGLALVSVPLILYGLDTDIIESIGVEIAFMVFYLIFTYCFNWIYDILRANWWAKVS
;
A
#
# COMPACT_ATOMS: atom_id res chain seq x y z
N MET A 1 -26.71 1.43 -15.53
CA MET A 1 -25.29 1.09 -15.25
C MET A 1 -24.51 1.25 -16.55
N LYS A 2 -23.68 2.30 -16.67
CA LYS A 2 -22.79 2.46 -17.84
C LYS A 2 -21.66 1.44 -17.66
N TYR A 3 -21.60 0.41 -18.48
CA TYR A 3 -20.51 -0.57 -18.44
C TYR A 3 -19.23 0.10 -18.92
N GLU A 4 -18.27 0.33 -18.01
CA GLU A 4 -16.94 0.84 -18.38
C GLU A 4 -16.15 -0.23 -19.12
N LYS A 5 -15.46 0.18 -20.20
CA LYS A 5 -14.53 -0.73 -20.90
C LYS A 5 -13.42 -1.19 -19.95
N PRO A 6 -12.97 -2.45 -20.06
CA PRO A 6 -11.86 -2.95 -19.26
C PRO A 6 -10.60 -2.10 -19.49
N LYS A 7 -9.88 -1.77 -18.39
CA LYS A 7 -8.65 -0.96 -18.45
C LYS A 7 -7.63 -1.60 -19.39
N SER A 8 -7.10 -0.82 -20.33
CA SER A 8 -6.04 -1.28 -21.24
C SER A 8 -4.74 -1.56 -20.47
N LYS A 9 -3.79 -2.31 -21.05
CA LYS A 9 -2.50 -2.57 -20.40
C LYS A 9 -1.73 -1.27 -20.11
N LEU A 10 -1.74 -0.34 -21.07
CA LEU A 10 -1.09 0.97 -20.93
C LEU A 10 -1.74 1.79 -19.82
N GLU A 11 -3.07 1.80 -19.75
CA GLU A 11 -3.83 2.50 -18.70
C GLU A 11 -3.50 1.96 -17.31
N ARG A 12 -3.35 0.64 -17.16
CA ARG A 12 -2.93 0.01 -15.88
C ARG A 12 -1.53 0.44 -15.47
N VAL A 13 -0.59 0.48 -16.42
CA VAL A 13 0.79 0.90 -16.16
C VAL A 13 0.84 2.38 -15.77
N LEU A 14 0.17 3.27 -16.53
CA LEU A 14 0.10 4.69 -16.20
C LEU A 14 -0.56 4.93 -14.84
N TYR A 15 -1.65 4.21 -14.54
CA TYR A 15 -2.29 4.26 -13.24
C TYR A 15 -1.31 3.88 -12.13
N ALA A 16 -0.59 2.77 -12.28
CA ALA A 16 0.36 2.29 -11.26
C ALA A 16 1.52 3.26 -11.06
N ILE A 17 2.09 3.79 -12.14
CA ILE A 17 3.18 4.78 -12.07
C ILE A 17 2.69 6.06 -11.39
N ALA A 18 1.52 6.57 -11.77
CA ALA A 18 0.97 7.77 -11.16
C ALA A 18 0.66 7.56 -9.67
N PHE A 19 0.06 6.42 -9.33
CA PHE A 19 -0.21 6.05 -7.95
C PHE A 19 1.06 6.07 -7.09
N GLU A 20 2.10 5.38 -7.56
CA GLU A 20 3.37 5.27 -6.83
C GLU A 20 4.06 6.63 -6.73
N PHE A 21 4.12 7.37 -7.84
CA PHE A 21 4.75 8.69 -7.89
C PHE A 21 4.09 9.68 -6.91
N PHE A 22 2.77 9.83 -6.98
CA PHE A 22 2.06 10.75 -6.07
C PHE A 22 2.08 10.25 -4.63
N GLY A 23 2.02 8.93 -4.42
CA GLY A 23 2.17 8.32 -3.11
C GLY A 23 3.47 8.73 -2.44
N ILE A 24 4.60 8.58 -3.13
CA ILE A 24 5.94 8.95 -2.61
C ILE A 24 6.08 10.48 -2.45
N VAL A 25 5.68 11.25 -3.47
CA VAL A 25 5.82 12.72 -3.47
C VAL A 25 5.04 13.37 -2.33
N ILE A 26 3.91 12.79 -1.92
CA ILE A 26 3.09 13.31 -0.82
C ILE A 26 3.52 12.72 0.52
N SER A 27 3.76 11.40 0.59
CA SER A 27 4.11 10.74 1.85
C SER A 27 5.46 11.19 2.40
N ALA A 28 6.50 11.32 1.56
CA ALA A 28 7.83 11.66 2.02
C ALA A 28 7.90 12.99 2.80
N PRO A 29 7.36 14.13 2.29
CA PRO A 29 7.33 15.37 3.06
C PRO A 29 6.38 15.30 4.27
N LEU A 30 5.26 14.58 4.17
CA LEU A 30 4.33 14.43 5.28
C LEU A 30 4.97 13.69 6.46
N MET A 31 5.64 12.57 6.20
CA MET A 31 6.32 11.79 7.23
C MET A 31 7.56 12.51 7.76
N SER A 32 8.28 13.23 6.89
CA SER A 32 9.39 14.10 7.30
C SER A 32 8.93 15.15 8.31
N TRP A 33 7.79 15.78 8.05
CA TRP A 33 7.20 16.74 8.99
C TRP A 33 6.71 16.08 10.29
N LEU A 34 6.10 14.90 10.21
CA LEU A 34 5.52 14.21 11.37
C LEU A 34 6.57 13.64 12.33
N PHE A 35 7.68 13.10 11.80
CA PHE A 35 8.71 12.41 12.58
C PHE A 35 10.06 13.15 12.62
N ASN A 36 10.13 14.37 12.07
CA ASN A 36 11.32 15.22 12.11
C ASN A 36 12.59 14.61 11.50
N HIS A 37 12.43 13.78 10.47
CA HIS A 37 13.53 13.25 9.64
C HIS A 37 13.63 14.00 8.31
N SER A 38 14.74 13.85 7.60
CA SER A 38 14.87 14.44 6.26
C SER A 38 13.86 13.84 5.26
N VAL A 39 13.37 14.66 4.32
CA VAL A 39 12.48 14.19 3.23
C VAL A 39 13.12 13.08 2.42
N PHE A 40 14.45 13.14 2.22
CA PHE A 40 15.18 12.11 1.49
C PHE A 40 15.19 10.77 2.24
N SER A 41 15.42 10.79 3.56
CA SER A 41 15.37 9.58 4.39
C SER A 41 13.98 8.97 4.38
N MET A 42 12.93 9.78 4.56
CA MET A 42 11.54 9.32 4.54
C MET A 42 11.09 8.80 3.18
N GLY A 43 11.49 9.46 2.09
CA GLY A 43 11.24 8.98 0.73
C GLY A 43 11.96 7.66 0.45
N SER A 44 13.19 7.50 0.93
CA SER A 44 13.95 6.25 0.79
C SER A 44 13.27 5.11 1.53
N VAL A 45 12.84 5.34 2.77
CA VAL A 45 12.07 4.38 3.58
C VAL A 45 10.75 4.03 2.89
N ALA A 46 10.00 5.02 2.39
CA ALA A 46 8.75 4.78 1.67
C ALA A 46 8.93 3.85 0.47
N ILE A 47 9.95 4.09 -0.35
CA ILE A 47 10.26 3.25 -1.52
C ILE A 47 10.61 1.82 -1.09
N VAL A 48 11.48 1.67 -0.08
CA VAL A 48 11.92 0.35 0.38
C VAL A 48 10.77 -0.44 1.00
N ILE A 49 9.94 0.20 1.83
CA ILE A 49 8.74 -0.42 2.41
C ILE A 49 7.76 -0.80 1.29
N ALA A 50 7.53 0.06 0.30
CA ALA A 50 6.64 -0.26 -0.82
C ALA A 50 7.12 -1.50 -1.60
N MET A 51 8.43 -1.61 -1.86
CA MET A 51 9.02 -2.79 -2.49
C MET A 51 8.84 -4.05 -1.63
N ILE A 52 9.10 -3.96 -0.32
CA ILE A 52 8.92 -5.08 0.60
C ILE A 52 7.45 -5.47 0.68
N ALA A 53 6.53 -4.52 0.76
CA ALA A 53 5.09 -4.77 0.80
C ALA A 53 4.61 -5.49 -0.47
N LEU A 54 5.09 -5.11 -1.65
CA LEU A 54 4.78 -5.80 -2.91
C LEU A 54 5.28 -7.26 -2.90
N LEU A 55 6.52 -7.48 -2.47
CA LEU A 55 7.08 -8.83 -2.35
C LEU A 55 6.33 -9.67 -1.31
N TRP A 56 6.08 -9.08 -0.14
CA TRP A 56 5.38 -9.70 0.97
C TRP A 56 3.94 -10.06 0.60
N ASN A 57 3.24 -9.21 -0.16
CA ASN A 57 1.91 -9.50 -0.68
C ASN A 57 1.89 -10.81 -1.48
N VAL A 58 2.84 -11.00 -2.38
CA VAL A 58 2.94 -12.22 -3.18
C VAL A 58 3.26 -13.44 -2.31
N VAL A 59 4.25 -13.32 -1.42
CA VAL A 59 4.69 -14.41 -0.55
C VAL A 59 3.57 -14.83 0.41
N TYR A 60 2.97 -13.86 1.10
CA TYR A 60 1.91 -14.10 2.07
C TYR A 60 0.67 -14.71 1.43
N ASN A 61 0.23 -14.18 0.28
CA ASN A 61 -0.91 -14.74 -0.44
C ASN A 61 -0.67 -16.18 -0.87
N TRP A 62 0.55 -16.50 -1.35
CA TRP A 62 0.91 -17.87 -1.69
C TRP A 62 0.90 -18.82 -0.49
N ILE A 63 1.45 -18.40 0.66
CA ILE A 63 1.40 -19.18 1.90
C ILE A 63 -0.05 -19.40 2.34
N TYR A 64 -0.84 -18.32 2.37
CA TYR A 64 -2.23 -18.35 2.81
C TYR A 64 -3.09 -19.26 1.94
N ASP A 65 -2.94 -19.19 0.61
CA ASP A 65 -3.68 -20.04 -0.32
C ASP A 65 -3.32 -21.52 -0.14
N ARG A 66 -2.04 -21.84 0.12
CA ARG A 66 -1.60 -23.21 0.39
C ARG A 66 -2.16 -23.74 1.72
N LEU A 67 -2.11 -22.95 2.79
CA LEU A 67 -2.70 -23.31 4.08
C LEU A 67 -4.21 -23.52 3.94
N ARG A 68 -4.88 -22.60 3.26
CA ARG A 68 -6.31 -22.69 3.00
C ARG A 68 -6.68 -23.96 2.24
N TRP A 69 -5.92 -24.31 1.20
CA TRP A 69 -6.13 -25.56 0.46
C TRP A 69 -5.93 -26.78 1.35
N HIS A 70 -4.88 -26.79 2.16
CA HIS A 70 -4.54 -27.91 3.02
C HIS A 70 -5.58 -28.14 4.13
N PHE A 71 -6.10 -27.07 4.74
CA PHE A 71 -7.05 -27.13 5.85
C PHE A 71 -8.53 -26.97 5.45
N GLY A 72 -8.82 -26.74 4.17
CA GLY A 72 -10.19 -26.60 3.67
C GLY A 72 -10.94 -25.37 4.19
N TRP A 73 -10.26 -24.26 4.51
CA TRP A 73 -10.90 -23.10 5.14
C TRP A 73 -11.86 -22.35 4.19
N GLU A 74 -13.06 -22.07 4.69
CA GLU A 74 -14.03 -21.22 4.01
C GLU A 74 -13.67 -19.72 4.12
N LYS A 75 -13.96 -18.95 3.07
CA LYS A 75 -13.74 -17.50 3.05
C LYS A 75 -14.89 -16.77 3.75
N THR A 76 -14.91 -16.80 5.08
CA THR A 76 -15.87 -16.02 5.89
C THR A 76 -15.33 -14.61 6.20
N PRO A 77 -16.19 -13.64 6.56
CA PRO A 77 -15.73 -12.32 7.01
C PRO A 77 -14.70 -12.39 8.14
N VAL A 78 -14.87 -13.34 9.06
CA VAL A 78 -13.94 -13.59 10.18
C VAL A 78 -12.57 -14.00 9.67
N THR A 79 -12.49 -14.97 8.75
CA THR A 79 -11.20 -15.39 8.16
C THR A 79 -10.50 -14.27 7.39
N ARG A 80 -11.25 -13.32 6.81
CA ARG A 80 -10.67 -12.15 6.13
C ARG A 80 -10.02 -11.18 7.12
N ILE A 81 -10.64 -10.98 8.28
CA ILE A 81 -10.06 -10.15 9.34
C ILE A 81 -8.76 -10.79 9.83
N TYR A 82 -8.78 -12.08 10.17
CA TYR A 82 -7.56 -12.79 10.58
C TYR A 82 -6.47 -12.73 9.51
N HIS A 83 -6.83 -12.93 8.24
CA HIS A 83 -5.90 -12.81 7.14
C HIS A 83 -5.30 -11.41 7.02
N ALA A 84 -6.09 -10.35 7.14
CA ALA A 84 -5.59 -8.98 7.09
C ALA A 84 -4.69 -8.65 8.28
N VAL A 85 -5.07 -9.05 9.49
CA VAL A 85 -4.27 -8.84 10.70
C VAL A 85 -2.95 -9.60 10.62
N ALA A 86 -2.96 -10.87 10.20
CA ALA A 86 -1.74 -11.65 10.04
C ALA A 86 -0.84 -11.14 8.89
N PHE A 87 -1.43 -10.59 7.83
CA PHE A 87 -0.67 -9.93 6.76
C PHE A 87 0.10 -8.73 7.32
N GLU A 88 -0.61 -7.84 8.02
CA GLU A 88 -0.07 -6.60 8.54
C GLU A 88 1.00 -6.86 9.62
N LEU A 89 0.72 -7.78 10.55
CA LEU A 89 1.71 -8.17 11.57
C LEU A 89 2.96 -8.80 10.95
N GLY A 90 2.78 -9.66 9.94
CA GLY A 90 3.90 -10.26 9.22
C GLY A 90 4.74 -9.22 8.47
N LEU A 91 4.10 -8.22 7.87
CA LEU A 91 4.78 -7.11 7.21
C LEU A 91 5.55 -6.26 8.23
N ALA A 92 4.89 -5.87 9.33
CA ALA A 92 5.46 -5.08 10.42
C ALA A 92 6.72 -5.72 11.02
N LEU A 93 6.76 -7.06 11.13
CA LEU A 93 7.95 -7.78 11.59
C LEU A 93 9.19 -7.59 10.71
N VAL A 94 9.01 -7.22 9.43
CA VAL A 94 10.09 -6.97 8.48
C VAL A 94 10.35 -5.48 8.29
N SER A 95 9.29 -4.68 8.16
CA SER A 95 9.38 -3.23 7.93
C SER A 95 9.84 -2.46 9.16
N VAL A 96 9.37 -2.78 10.37
CA VAL A 96 9.74 -2.06 11.60
C VAL A 96 11.25 -2.12 11.88
N PRO A 97 11.92 -3.29 11.84
CA PRO A 97 13.37 -3.32 11.98
C PRO A 97 14.09 -2.50 10.89
N LEU A 98 13.58 -2.52 9.66
CA LEU A 98 14.17 -1.73 8.58
C LEU A 98 14.06 -0.23 8.82
N ILE A 99 12.91 0.24 9.32
CA ILE A 99 12.71 1.64 9.71
C ILE A 99 13.66 1.99 10.85
N LEU A 100 13.71 1.14 11.89
CA LEU A 100 14.54 1.33 13.07
C LEU A 100 16.02 1.53 12.68
N TYR A 101 16.56 0.63 11.85
CA TYR A 101 17.95 0.73 11.40
C TYR A 101 18.16 1.79 10.32
N GLY A 102 17.17 2.03 9.46
CA GLY A 102 17.27 2.96 8.34
C GLY A 102 17.17 4.43 8.74
N LEU A 103 16.50 4.72 9.85
CA LEU A 103 16.32 6.08 10.38
C LEU A 103 17.06 6.32 11.70
N ASP A 104 17.72 5.31 12.28
CA ASP A 104 18.36 5.37 13.60
C ASP A 104 17.38 5.82 14.69
N THR A 105 16.21 5.18 14.73
CA THR A 105 15.11 5.50 15.64
C THR A 105 14.92 4.44 16.70
N ASP A 106 14.09 4.71 17.71
CA ASP A 106 13.69 3.68 18.67
C ASP A 106 12.52 2.82 18.14
N ILE A 107 12.18 1.76 18.90
CA ILE A 107 11.11 0.83 18.52
C ILE A 107 9.73 1.52 18.47
N ILE A 108 9.48 2.50 19.34
CA ILE A 108 8.17 3.16 19.43
C ILE A 108 7.99 4.08 18.23
N GLU A 109 9.00 4.87 17.91
CA GLU A 109 9.01 5.77 16.75
C GLU A 109 8.92 4.98 15.45
N SER A 110 9.68 3.89 15.28
CA SER A 110 9.61 3.05 14.08
C SER A 110 8.24 2.39 13.89
N ILE A 111 7.59 1.93 14.96
CA ILE A 111 6.18 1.48 14.91
C ILE A 111 5.26 2.64 14.54
N GLY A 112 5.50 3.83 15.08
CA GLY A 112 4.76 5.04 14.73
C GLY A 112 4.85 5.38 13.25
N VAL A 113 6.05 5.33 12.67
CA VAL A 113 6.31 5.54 11.23
C VAL A 113 5.56 4.51 10.39
N GLU A 114 5.64 3.23 10.76
CA GLU A 114 4.94 2.14 10.06
C GLU A 114 3.42 2.37 10.05
N ILE A 115 2.82 2.66 11.21
CA ILE A 115 1.38 2.94 11.33
C ILE A 115 1.00 4.18 10.53
N ALA A 116 1.82 5.24 10.56
CA ALA A 116 1.55 6.46 9.81
C ALA A 116 1.57 6.20 8.30
N PHE A 117 2.54 5.43 7.78
CA PHE A 117 2.54 4.99 6.39
C PHE A 117 1.32 4.13 6.05
N MET A 118 0.97 3.16 6.88
CA MET A 118 -0.21 2.32 6.68
C MET A 118 -1.49 3.17 6.57
N VAL A 119 -1.73 4.07 7.53
CA VAL A 119 -2.91 4.95 7.54
C VAL A 119 -2.89 5.91 6.35
N PHE A 120 -1.73 6.49 6.03
CA PHE A 120 -1.58 7.34 4.85
C PHE A 120 -1.95 6.59 3.57
N TYR A 121 -1.36 5.43 3.31
CA TYR A 121 -1.60 4.67 2.09
C TYR A 121 -3.04 4.17 2.01
N LEU A 122 -3.69 3.85 3.14
CA LEU A 122 -5.11 3.49 3.18
C LEU A 122 -6.00 4.65 2.67
N ILE A 123 -5.80 5.84 3.22
CA ILE A 123 -6.57 7.04 2.86
C ILE A 123 -6.22 7.47 1.43
N PHE A 124 -4.92 7.53 1.10
CA PHE A 124 -4.43 7.88 -0.22
C PHE A 124 -4.99 6.95 -1.30
N THR A 125 -4.98 5.64 -1.07
CA THR A 125 -5.51 4.66 -2.02
C THR A 125 -6.98 4.88 -2.31
N TYR A 126 -7.78 5.13 -1.27
CA TYR A 126 -9.19 5.42 -1.45
C TYR A 126 -9.40 6.71 -2.28
N CYS A 127 -8.74 7.81 -1.89
CA CYS A 127 -8.86 9.10 -2.57
C CYS A 127 -8.38 9.03 -4.02
N PHE A 128 -7.24 8.41 -4.27
CA PHE A 128 -6.67 8.26 -5.60
C PHE A 128 -7.59 7.46 -6.52
N ASN A 129 -8.12 6.33 -6.03
CA ASN A 129 -9.10 5.54 -6.78
C ASN A 129 -10.34 6.36 -7.15
N TRP A 130 -10.90 7.07 -6.17
CA TRP A 130 -12.09 7.89 -6.40
C TRP A 130 -11.85 9.01 -7.43
N ILE A 131 -10.74 9.73 -7.31
CA ILE A 131 -10.35 10.79 -8.27
C ILE A 131 -10.13 10.18 -9.66
N TYR A 132 -9.41 9.06 -9.74
CA TYR A 132 -9.14 8.39 -11.00
C TYR A 132 -10.42 7.95 -11.70
N ASP A 133 -11.39 7.39 -10.96
CA ASP A 133 -12.67 6.95 -11.50
C ASP A 133 -13.50 8.14 -12.02
N ILE A 134 -13.48 9.29 -11.33
CA ILE A 134 -14.10 10.53 -11.83
C ILE A 134 -13.45 11.01 -13.13
N LEU A 135 -12.12 11.06 -13.17
CA LEU A 135 -11.36 11.51 -14.35
C LEU A 135 -11.62 10.60 -15.54
N ARG A 136 -11.62 9.28 -15.30
CA ARG A 136 -11.92 8.26 -16.29
C ARG A 136 -13.33 8.41 -16.83
N ALA A 137 -14.34 8.49 -15.98
CA ALA A 137 -15.73 8.66 -16.38
C ALA A 137 -15.95 9.93 -17.23
N ASN A 138 -15.31 11.04 -16.86
CA ASN A 138 -15.37 12.31 -17.58
C ASN A 138 -14.65 12.26 -18.94
N TRP A 139 -13.53 11.54 -19.04
CA TRP A 139 -12.85 11.29 -20.31
C TRP A 139 -13.70 10.45 -21.25
N TRP A 140 -14.32 9.36 -20.75
CA TRP A 140 -15.23 8.55 -21.55
C TRP A 140 -16.45 9.33 -22.02
N ALA A 141 -17.00 10.21 -21.18
CA ALA A 141 -18.13 11.06 -21.55
C ALA A 141 -17.80 12.06 -22.67
N LYS A 142 -16.52 12.42 -22.87
CA LYS A 142 -16.08 13.31 -23.96
C LYS A 142 -15.76 12.57 -25.27
N VAL A 143 -15.55 11.26 -25.22
CA VAL A 143 -15.12 10.44 -26.38
C VAL A 143 -16.26 9.58 -26.94
N SER A 144 -17.37 9.41 -26.19
CA SER A 144 -18.62 8.77 -26.64
C SER A 144 -19.63 9.78 -27.17
#